data_AF-A0A699K5J1-F1
#
_entry.id   AF-A0A699K5J1-F1
#
_cell.length_a   1.000
_cell.length_b   1.000
_cell.length_c   1.000
_cell.angle_alpha   90.00
_cell.angle_beta   90.00
_cell.angle_gamma   90.00
#
_symmetry.space_group_name_H-M   'P 1'
#
loop_
_entity.id
_entity.type
_entity.pdbx_description
1 polymer ?
#
loop_
_entity_poly.entity_id
_entity_poly.type
_entity_poly.pdbx_seq_one_letter_code
_entity_poly.pdbx_strand_id
1 'polypeptide(L)'
;IPAEIGMPTLRIEIDMVQNDKALKLNLDLFEEKREQAARRKAKMEKYYNFKVRNTNFKLGDLVYHNNDASHAQDEGKLGHKWEGPYEVIEALGKGAYKLKDRKGKLLLRI
;
A
#
# COMPACT_ATOMS: atom_id res chain seq x y z
N ILE A 1 46.74 8.78 -47.75
CA ILE A 1 45.53 8.25 -47.08
C ILE A 1 44.59 9.44 -46.89
N PRO A 2 43.49 9.58 -47.64
CA PRO A 2 42.59 10.70 -47.43
C PRO A 2 41.65 10.38 -46.25
N ALA A 3 41.46 11.36 -45.37
CA ALA A 3 40.59 11.25 -44.21
C ALA A 3 39.12 11.37 -44.62
N GLU A 4 38.29 10.42 -44.20
CA GLU A 4 36.83 10.47 -44.32
C GLU A 4 36.28 11.54 -43.37
N ILE A 5 36.06 12.75 -43.88
CA ILE A 5 35.28 13.77 -43.18
C ILE A 5 33.82 13.50 -43.50
N GLY A 6 33.15 12.71 -42.64
CA GLY A 6 31.72 12.45 -42.72
C GLY A 6 30.92 13.72 -42.42
N MET A 7 30.41 14.37 -43.46
CA MET A 7 29.45 15.47 -43.30
C MET A 7 28.15 14.92 -42.68
N PRO A 8 27.66 15.46 -41.55
CA PRO A 8 26.35 15.08 -41.03
C PRO A 8 25.30 15.45 -42.07
N THR A 9 24.49 14.47 -42.47
CA THR A 9 23.41 14.69 -43.44
C THR A 9 22.24 15.37 -42.73
N LEU A 10 21.66 16.41 -43.35
CA LEU A 10 20.53 17.22 -42.85
C LEU A 10 19.36 16.41 -42.25
N ARG A 11 19.16 15.16 -42.70
CA ARG A 11 18.14 14.26 -42.17
C ARG A 11 18.37 13.91 -40.69
N ILE A 12 19.63 13.77 -40.25
CA ILE A 12 19.98 13.39 -38.88
C ILE A 12 19.68 14.54 -37.91
N GLU A 13 20.04 15.79 -38.24
CA GLU A 13 19.80 16.93 -37.37
C GLU A 13 18.31 17.26 -37.20
N ILE A 14 17.53 17.19 -38.29
CA ILE A 14 16.08 17.43 -38.25
C ILE A 14 15.38 16.35 -37.42
N ASP A 15 15.81 15.09 -37.54
CA ASP A 15 15.27 13.97 -36.77
C ASP A 15 15.62 14.08 -35.28
N MET A 16 16.83 14.53 -34.93
CA MET A 16 17.23 14.76 -33.54
C MET A 16 16.37 15.79 -32.81
N VAL A 17 16.02 16.90 -33.46
CA VAL A 17 15.17 17.95 -32.84
C VAL A 17 13.74 17.46 -32.64
N GLN A 18 13.19 16.70 -33.59
CA GLN A 18 11.85 16.13 -33.45
C GLN A 18 11.83 15.01 -32.40
N ASN A 19 12.87 14.19 -32.36
CA ASN A 19 13.04 13.14 -31.36
C ASN A 19 13.16 13.73 -29.94
N ASP A 20 13.93 14.80 -29.74
CA ASP A 20 14.03 15.48 -28.44
C ASP A 20 12.69 16.07 -27.98
N LYS A 21 11.94 16.68 -28.90
CA LYS A 21 10.58 17.16 -28.62
C LYS A 21 9.62 16.02 -28.26
N ALA A 22 9.66 14.92 -29.01
CA ALA A 22 8.84 13.75 -28.74
C ALA A 22 9.22 13.10 -27.40
N LEU A 23 10.50 13.04 -27.06
CA LEU A 23 11.00 12.55 -25.77
C LEU A 23 10.48 13.41 -24.61
N LYS A 24 10.57 14.74 -24.71
CA LYS A 24 10.04 15.66 -23.69
C LYS A 24 8.54 15.47 -23.48
N LEU A 25 7.76 15.42 -24.56
CA LEU A 25 6.32 15.18 -24.48
C LEU A 25 5.99 13.84 -23.81
N ASN A 26 6.75 12.78 -24.14
CA ASN A 26 6.58 11.48 -23.52
C ASN A 26 6.89 11.52 -22.02
N LEU A 27 7.96 12.22 -21.62
CA LEU A 27 8.32 12.40 -20.20
C LEU A 27 7.23 13.13 -19.43
N ASP A 28 6.71 14.24 -19.97
CA ASP A 28 5.62 15.01 -19.36
C ASP A 28 4.38 14.13 -19.18
N LEU A 29 4.02 13.35 -20.20
CA LEU A 29 2.89 12.41 -20.13
C LEU A 29 3.10 11.34 -19.06
N PHE A 30 4.33 10.83 -18.89
CA PHE A 30 4.64 9.87 -17.83
C PHE A 30 4.54 10.50 -16.45
N GLU A 31 5.00 11.72 -16.28
CA GLU A 31 4.91 12.46 -15.03
C GLU A 31 3.46 12.74 -14.66
N GLU A 32 2.64 13.19 -15.60
CA GLU A 32 1.20 13.42 -15.41
C GLU A 32 0.49 12.13 -14.97
N LYS A 33 0.79 11.00 -15.62
CA LYS A 33 0.23 9.69 -15.23
C LYS A 33 0.64 9.27 -13.82
N ARG A 34 1.89 9.50 -13.45
CA ARG A 34 2.38 9.22 -12.08
C ARG A 34 1.67 10.09 -11.06
N GLU A 35 1.52 11.38 -11.34
CA GLU A 35 0.83 12.30 -10.44
C GLU A 35 -0.65 11.93 -10.31
N GLN A 36 -1.33 11.59 -11.41
CA GLN A 36 -2.71 11.15 -11.37
C GLN A 36 -2.88 9.86 -10.55
N ALA A 37 -1.96 8.90 -10.71
CA ALA A 37 -1.94 7.69 -9.90
C ALA A 37 -1.72 8.00 -8.41
N ALA A 38 -0.78 8.89 -8.08
CA ALA A 38 -0.51 9.33 -6.71
C ALA A 38 -1.72 10.02 -6.08
N ARG A 39 -2.39 10.93 -6.82
CA ARG A 39 -3.62 11.60 -6.38
C ARG A 39 -4.76 10.61 -6.13
N ARG A 40 -4.93 9.61 -7.02
CA ARG A 40 -5.92 8.53 -6.82
C ARG A 40 -5.62 7.72 -5.56
N LYS A 41 -4.36 7.34 -5.35
CA LYS A 41 -3.92 6.61 -4.15
C LYS A 41 -4.19 7.41 -2.87
N ALA A 42 -3.78 8.68 -2.83
CA ALA A 42 -4.00 9.56 -1.67
C ALA A 42 -5.49 9.77 -1.38
N LYS A 43 -6.33 9.94 -2.42
CA LYS A 43 -7.78 10.06 -2.26
C LYS A 43 -8.40 8.79 -1.66
N MET A 44 -7.97 7.63 -2.12
CA MET A 44 -8.44 6.33 -1.63
C MET A 44 -8.04 6.11 -0.17
N GLU A 45 -6.78 6.39 0.18
CA GLU A 45 -6.28 6.31 1.55
C GLU A 45 -7.05 7.25 2.49
N LYS A 46 -7.24 8.51 2.11
CA LYS A 46 -8.02 9.47 2.90
C LYS A 46 -9.46 9.02 3.13
N TYR A 47 -10.10 8.46 2.09
CA TYR A 47 -11.47 7.96 2.18
C TYR A 47 -11.59 6.80 3.17
N TYR A 48 -10.68 5.82 3.12
CA TYR A 48 -10.70 4.70 4.05
C TYR A 48 -10.33 5.14 5.47
N ASN A 49 -9.27 5.93 5.64
CA ASN A 49 -8.84 6.41 6.96
C ASN A 49 -9.95 7.22 7.66
N PHE A 50 -10.72 8.01 6.92
CA PHE A 50 -11.87 8.74 7.48
C PHE A 50 -13.03 7.81 7.91
N LYS A 51 -13.22 6.68 7.22
CA LYS A 51 -14.29 5.73 7.53
C LYS A 51 -13.96 4.79 8.69
N VAL A 52 -12.67 4.57 8.96
CA VAL A 52 -12.24 3.77 10.11
C VAL A 52 -12.64 4.52 11.38
N ARG A 53 -13.51 3.90 12.19
CA ARG A 53 -13.76 4.39 13.54
C ARG A 53 -12.53 4.05 14.37
N ASN A 54 -11.79 5.08 14.79
CA ASN A 54 -10.75 4.92 15.80
C ASN A 54 -11.41 4.41 17.08
N THR A 55 -11.29 3.11 17.30
CA THR A 55 -11.84 2.43 18.48
C THR A 55 -10.65 2.13 19.37
N ASN A 56 -10.56 2.84 20.48
CA ASN A 56 -9.53 2.60 21.48
C ASN A 56 -10.09 1.61 22.50
N PHE A 57 -9.46 0.43 22.58
CA PHE A 57 -9.79 -0.55 23.60
C PHE A 57 -9.03 -0.23 24.88
N LYS A 58 -9.66 -0.49 26.02
CA LYS A 58 -9.07 -0.37 27.35
C LYS A 58 -8.57 -1.73 27.81
N LEU A 59 -7.65 -1.73 28.77
CA LEU A 59 -7.30 -2.97 29.47
C LEU A 59 -8.57 -3.58 30.10
N GLY A 60 -8.72 -4.90 29.97
CA GLY A 60 -9.87 -5.66 30.43
C GLY A 60 -11.05 -5.72 29.45
N ASP A 61 -11.03 -4.95 28.34
CA ASP A 61 -12.08 -5.05 27.33
C ASP A 61 -12.05 -6.44 26.66
N LEU A 62 -13.24 -7.01 26.47
CA LEU A 62 -13.42 -8.24 25.70
C LEU A 62 -13.64 -7.92 24.22
N VAL A 63 -12.76 -8.44 23.37
CA VAL A 63 -12.77 -8.21 21.93
C VAL A 63 -12.81 -9.52 21.14
N TYR A 64 -13.44 -9.48 19.98
CA TYR A 64 -13.34 -10.56 18.99
C TYR A 64 -12.22 -10.24 18.01
N HIS A 65 -11.40 -11.25 17.71
CA HIS A 65 -10.30 -11.13 16.76
C HIS A 65 -10.75 -11.70 15.40
N ASN A 66 -10.42 -11.02 14.30
CA ASN A 66 -10.81 -11.49 12.96
C ASN A 66 -9.85 -12.59 12.47
N ASN A 67 -10.38 -13.76 12.13
CA ASN A 67 -9.61 -14.92 11.69
C ASN A 67 -8.97 -14.71 10.30
N ASP A 68 -9.58 -13.90 9.43
CA ASP A 68 -9.03 -13.57 8.11
C ASP A 68 -7.64 -12.90 8.22
N ALA A 69 -7.33 -12.28 9.36
CA ALA A 69 -6.04 -11.63 9.63
C ALA A 69 -5.02 -12.53 10.38
N SER A 70 -5.48 -13.55 11.13
CA SER A 70 -4.58 -14.44 11.90
C SER A 70 -4.17 -15.71 11.15
N HIS A 71 -5.00 -16.20 10.22
CA HIS A 71 -4.89 -17.58 9.70
C HIS A 71 -4.78 -18.62 10.82
N ALA A 72 -5.40 -18.37 11.98
CA ALA A 72 -5.23 -19.22 13.16
C ALA A 72 -5.93 -20.57 13.00
N GLN A 73 -7.02 -20.61 12.23
CA GLN A 73 -7.72 -21.83 11.83
C GLN A 73 -8.14 -21.74 10.36
N ASP A 74 -7.58 -22.60 9.51
CA ASP A 74 -7.99 -22.74 8.11
C ASP A 74 -9.22 -23.66 8.01
N GLU A 75 -10.37 -23.15 8.46
CA GLU A 75 -11.67 -23.84 8.34
C GLU A 75 -12.26 -23.75 6.92
N GLY A 76 -11.49 -23.25 5.95
CA GLY A 76 -11.94 -23.00 4.59
C GLY A 76 -12.94 -21.84 4.49
N LYS A 77 -13.59 -21.71 3.32
CA LYS A 77 -14.45 -20.56 2.97
C LYS A 77 -15.69 -20.37 3.86
N LEU A 78 -16.02 -21.36 4.70
CA LEU A 78 -17.17 -21.37 5.60
C LEU A 78 -16.78 -21.31 7.08
N GLY A 79 -15.49 -21.12 7.38
CA GLY A 79 -15.01 -20.94 8.74
C GLY A 79 -15.59 -19.72 9.43
N HIS A 80 -15.67 -19.76 10.76
CA HIS A 80 -16.08 -18.60 11.54
C HIS A 80 -15.06 -17.47 11.36
N LYS A 81 -15.52 -16.30 10.88
CA LYS A 81 -14.66 -15.13 10.63
C LYS A 81 -14.13 -14.45 11.89
N TRP A 82 -14.77 -14.71 13.03
CA TRP A 82 -14.44 -14.09 14.30
C TRP A 82 -14.08 -15.16 15.31
N GLU A 83 -12.95 -14.98 15.96
CA GLU A 83 -12.44 -15.81 17.05
C GLU A 83 -12.51 -15.04 18.38
N GLY A 84 -12.58 -15.77 19.48
CA GLY A 84 -12.61 -15.20 20.82
C GLY A 84 -14.01 -15.23 21.43
N PRO A 85 -14.20 -14.66 22.63
CA PRO A 85 -13.62 -13.38 23.07
C PRO A 85 -12.24 -13.46 23.72
N TYR A 86 -11.44 -12.43 23.51
CA TYR A 86 -10.13 -12.21 24.13
C TYR A 86 -10.14 -10.98 25.02
N GLU A 87 -9.36 -10.98 26.09
CA GLU A 87 -9.16 -9.83 26.96
C GLU A 87 -7.96 -9.00 26.49
N VAL A 88 -8.13 -7.68 26.43
CA VAL A 88 -7.03 -6.74 26.18
C VAL A 88 -6.18 -6.60 27.44
N ILE A 89 -4.92 -7.01 27.38
CA ILE A 89 -4.01 -6.96 28.53
C ILE A 89 -2.96 -5.85 28.44
N GLU A 90 -2.71 -5.33 27.23
CA GLU A 90 -1.71 -4.28 27.01
C GLU A 90 -1.96 -3.56 25.69
N ALA A 91 -1.79 -2.24 25.67
CA ALA A 91 -1.76 -1.45 24.44
C ALA A 91 -0.31 -1.27 23.96
N LEU A 92 0.00 -1.75 22.76
CA LEU A 92 1.34 -1.67 22.17
C LEU A 92 1.58 -0.38 21.37
N GLY A 93 0.53 0.44 21.20
CA GLY A 93 0.57 1.70 20.45
C GLY A 93 0.18 1.54 18.97
N LYS A 94 -0.15 2.65 18.30
CA LYS A 94 -0.57 2.66 16.87
C LYS A 94 -1.77 1.75 16.53
N GLY A 95 -2.61 1.43 17.50
CA GLY A 95 -3.76 0.54 17.32
C GLY A 95 -3.48 -0.94 17.59
N ALA A 96 -2.26 -1.28 17.99
CA ALA A 96 -1.84 -2.62 18.36
C ALA A 96 -2.18 -2.94 19.83
N TYR A 97 -2.62 -4.16 20.12
CA TYR A 97 -2.97 -4.64 21.46
C TYR A 97 -2.46 -6.07 21.67
N LYS A 98 -2.03 -6.38 22.90
CA LYS A 98 -1.82 -7.77 23.34
C LYS A 98 -3.13 -8.32 23.88
N LEU A 99 -3.48 -9.51 23.41
CA LEU A 99 -4.72 -10.19 23.76
C LEU A 99 -4.43 -11.45 24.58
N LYS A 100 -5.33 -11.81 25.47
CA LYS A 100 -5.28 -13.03 26.28
C LYS A 100 -6.56 -13.82 26.13
N ASP A 101 -6.44 -15.12 25.87
CA ASP A 101 -7.59 -16.02 25.82
C ASP A 101 -8.06 -16.43 27.23
N ARG A 102 -9.22 -17.09 27.31
CA ARG A 102 -9.76 -17.59 28.59
C ARG A 102 -8.88 -18.63 29.28
N LYS A 103 -8.00 -19.31 28.52
CA LYS A 103 -7.03 -20.31 29.03
C LYS A 103 -5.70 -19.67 29.43
N GLY A 104 -5.57 -18.35 29.30
CA GLY A 104 -4.36 -17.59 29.60
C GLY A 104 -3.30 -17.58 28.50
N LYS A 105 -3.56 -18.16 27.33
CA LYS A 105 -2.68 -18.08 26.17
C LYS A 105 -2.68 -16.66 25.63
N LEU A 106 -1.48 -16.13 25.39
CA LEU A 106 -1.30 -14.81 24.78
C LEU A 106 -1.42 -14.92 23.26
N LEU A 107 -2.18 -14.02 22.66
CA LEU A 107 -2.17 -13.75 21.23
C LEU A 107 -1.51 -12.40 21.00
N LEU A 108 -0.39 -12.44 20.28
CA LEU A 108 0.46 -11.28 20.05
C LEU A 108 0.35 -10.87 18.59
N ARG A 109 -0.73 -10.16 18.24
CA ARG A 109 -0.84 -9.37 17.01
C ARG A 109 -2.11 -8.54 17.00
N ILE A 110 -1.98 -7.21 16.97
CA ILE A 110 -2.79 -6.27 16.18
C ILE A 110 -1.81 -5.22 15.66
#